data_AF-A0A950FVY3-F1
#
_entry.id   AF-A0A950FVY3-F1
#
_cell.length_a   1.000
_cell.length_b   1.000
_cell.length_c   1.000
_cell.angle_alpha   90.00
_cell.angle_beta   90.00
_cell.angle_gamma   90.00
#
_symmetry.space_group_name_H-M   'P 1'
#
loop_
_entity.id
_entity.type
_entity.pdbx_description
1 polymer ?
#
loop_
_entity_poly.entity_id
_entity_poly.type
_entity_poly.pdbx_seq_one_letter_code
_entity_poly.pdbx_strand_id
1 'polypeptide(L)'
;YVNNAWLQELPDPITKLTWDNAVLLSKSTAKALQVDDGDIIEISVSERKLQAPVMIAPGHADYSLSLSLGYGRWVVGKVGRDTGFNAYVLRTTGAPYYAARATVKVIQKNGHQLVQTQNHYSMEGRALVREGTVEDYRKNSDFANDVWMDADIPPNVSLYSHPPLNAPNQWAMSVDLNTCTGCNACVVACQAENNIPVVGKEQVHNGREMQWMRIDRYFASAEGDKNNPHLEDDPEMVMEPMMCQHCENAPCETVCPVNATVHSEDGLNLMVYNRCIGTRYCSNNCPFKVRRFNFFNYNDRPILDRVDKGLPGFQGKSELYLGPLAPWGMAEISKMQKNPNVTVRSRGVMEKCTYCVQRIETAKIAQRVKAGVTGDLTLPTDSVRTACQQACPAEAIVFGDLKDPKSRVTQLRTLPQNYHLLEYLNLQTRTAYLARIRNPNPKMPGAGRVGKINVDEQGDQRHGLPHAENETPGGNA
;
A
#
# COMPACT_ATOMS: atom_id res chain seq x y z
N TYR A 1 5.67 21.54 -1.28
CA TYR A 1 6.98 20.86 -1.17
C TYR A 1 7.34 20.09 -2.45
N VAL A 2 7.18 20.69 -3.63
CA VAL A 2 7.31 19.95 -4.90
C VAL A 2 8.73 19.43 -5.17
N ASN A 3 9.76 20.04 -4.56
CA ASN A 3 11.14 19.55 -4.67
C ASN A 3 11.48 18.42 -3.69
N ASN A 4 10.50 17.85 -2.99
CA ASN A 4 10.71 16.72 -2.08
C ASN A 4 10.39 15.42 -2.82
N ALA A 5 11.43 14.63 -3.09
CA ALA A 5 11.33 13.40 -3.86
C ALA A 5 10.48 12.31 -3.17
N TRP A 6 10.53 12.21 -1.84
CA TRP A 6 9.67 11.29 -1.09
C TRP A 6 8.20 11.60 -1.31
N LEU A 7 7.82 12.88 -1.32
CA LEU A 7 6.44 13.30 -1.52
C LEU A 7 5.98 13.24 -2.99
N GLN A 8 6.90 13.25 -3.95
CA GLN A 8 6.56 13.12 -5.37
C GLN A 8 6.32 11.66 -5.77
N GLU A 9 7.09 10.73 -5.20
CA GLU A 9 6.87 9.29 -5.38
C GLU A 9 5.73 8.75 -4.49
N LEU A 10 5.39 9.44 -3.40
CA LEU A 10 4.27 9.06 -2.54
C LEU A 10 2.97 9.05 -3.36
N PRO A 11 2.27 7.91 -3.49
CA PRO A 11 1.00 7.86 -4.19
C PRO A 11 -0.02 8.75 -3.50
N ASP A 12 -0.83 9.46 -4.28
CA ASP A 12 -2.01 10.15 -3.75
C ASP A 12 -2.94 9.13 -3.06
N PRO A 13 -3.49 9.42 -1.87
CA PRO A 13 -4.35 8.47 -1.16
C PRO A 13 -5.52 7.95 -1.99
N ILE A 14 -6.15 8.80 -2.81
CA ILE A 14 -7.36 8.45 -3.55
C ILE A 14 -7.05 8.02 -4.99
N THR A 15 -6.15 8.68 -5.71
CA THR A 15 -5.88 8.30 -7.11
C THR A 15 -4.69 7.37 -7.28
N LYS A 16 -3.84 7.23 -6.27
CA LYS A 16 -2.55 6.52 -6.34
C LYS A 16 -1.58 7.09 -7.38
N LEU A 17 -1.85 8.30 -7.88
CA LEU A 17 -1.00 9.02 -8.82
C LEU A 17 0.32 9.43 -8.15
N THR A 18 1.41 9.35 -8.91
CA THR A 18 2.75 9.80 -8.50
C THR A 18 3.33 10.71 -9.56
N TRP A 19 4.26 11.59 -9.16
CA TRP A 19 5.03 12.49 -10.03
C TRP A 19 4.24 13.51 -10.89
N ASP A 20 2.91 13.53 -10.79
CA ASP A 20 2.03 14.41 -11.55
C ASP A 20 0.82 14.85 -10.73
N ASN A 21 0.14 15.86 -11.24
CA ASN A 21 -1.26 16.14 -10.94
C ASN A 21 -2.13 15.89 -12.17
N ALA A 22 -3.43 15.68 -11.93
CA ALA A 22 -4.45 15.50 -12.95
C ALA A 22 -5.68 16.35 -12.61
N VAL A 23 -6.51 16.63 -13.61
CA VAL A 23 -7.87 17.14 -13.41
C VAL A 23 -8.75 15.96 -13.05
N LEU A 24 -9.23 15.93 -11.81
CA LEU A 24 -10.13 14.88 -11.34
C LEU A 24 -11.57 15.22 -11.72
N LEU A 25 -12.29 14.25 -12.24
CA LEU A 25 -13.69 14.39 -12.60
C LEU A 25 -14.47 13.08 -12.44
N SER A 26 -15.79 13.20 -12.31
CA SER A 26 -16.66 12.03 -12.19
C SER A 26 -16.78 11.26 -13.49
N LYS A 27 -17.10 9.98 -13.41
CA LYS A 27 -17.32 9.11 -14.57
C LYS A 27 -18.45 9.61 -15.48
N SER A 28 -19.54 10.12 -14.90
CA SER A 28 -20.65 10.71 -15.65
C SER A 28 -20.19 11.95 -16.44
N THR A 29 -19.37 12.80 -15.81
CA THR A 29 -18.77 13.98 -16.44
C THR A 29 -17.80 13.57 -17.55
N ALA A 30 -17.01 12.52 -17.33
CA ALA A 30 -16.09 11.98 -18.34
C ALA A 30 -16.87 11.52 -19.58
N LYS A 31 -17.97 10.79 -19.37
CA LYS A 31 -18.84 10.31 -20.45
C LYS A 31 -19.51 11.47 -21.20
N ALA A 32 -19.97 12.50 -20.49
CA ALA A 32 -20.57 13.68 -21.10
C ALA A 32 -19.57 14.47 -21.95
N LEU A 33 -18.31 14.55 -21.50
CA LEU A 33 -17.21 15.22 -22.21
C LEU A 33 -16.53 14.32 -23.26
N GLN A 34 -16.86 13.03 -23.27
CA GLN A 34 -16.20 11.98 -24.07
C GLN A 34 -14.68 11.98 -23.86
N VAL A 35 -14.22 11.94 -22.61
CA VAL A 35 -12.80 11.89 -22.24
C VAL A 35 -12.45 10.64 -21.45
N ASP A 36 -11.22 10.17 -21.62
CA ASP A 36 -10.62 9.04 -20.94
C ASP A 36 -9.40 9.49 -20.12
N ASP A 37 -8.88 8.61 -19.26
CA ASP A 37 -7.66 8.88 -18.48
C ASP A 37 -6.48 9.23 -19.40
N GLY A 38 -5.79 10.34 -19.10
CA GLY A 38 -4.64 10.82 -19.87
C GLY A 38 -4.98 11.72 -21.06
N ASP A 39 -6.26 11.95 -21.35
CA ASP A 39 -6.68 12.96 -22.32
C ASP A 39 -6.34 14.37 -21.83
N ILE A 40 -5.94 15.26 -22.76
CA ILE A 40 -5.63 16.65 -22.45
C ILE A 40 -6.86 17.51 -22.78
N ILE A 41 -7.34 18.22 -21.76
CA ILE A 41 -8.42 19.20 -21.87
C ILE A 41 -7.90 20.63 -21.65
N GLU A 42 -8.52 21.59 -22.32
CA GLU A 42 -8.41 23.02 -22.02
C GLU A 42 -9.59 23.45 -21.15
N ILE A 43 -9.28 23.93 -19.96
CA ILE A 43 -10.23 24.52 -19.02
C ILE A 43 -10.12 26.03 -19.15
N SER A 44 -11.24 26.69 -19.44
CA SER A 44 -11.34 28.14 -19.49
C SER A 44 -12.25 28.66 -18.37
N VAL A 45 -11.73 29.57 -17.55
CA VAL A 45 -12.48 30.28 -16.51
C VAL A 45 -12.33 31.77 -16.77
N SER A 46 -13.41 32.40 -17.25
CA SER A 46 -13.37 33.76 -17.79
C SER A 46 -12.32 33.86 -18.91
N GLU A 47 -11.31 34.73 -18.79
CA GLU A 47 -10.23 34.89 -19.78
C GLU A 47 -9.03 33.96 -19.52
N ARG A 48 -9.02 33.23 -18.41
CA ARG A 48 -7.87 32.39 -18.01
C ARG A 48 -8.04 30.99 -18.53
N LYS A 49 -6.97 30.44 -19.10
CA LYS A 49 -6.94 29.12 -19.71
C LYS A 49 -5.85 28.25 -19.11
N LEU A 50 -6.12 26.95 -19.03
CA LEU A 50 -5.17 25.94 -18.57
C LEU A 50 -5.39 24.66 -19.37
N GLN A 51 -4.31 24.09 -19.90
CA GLN A 51 -4.32 22.75 -20.48
C GLN A 51 -3.77 21.75 -19.48
N ALA A 52 -4.48 20.65 -19.27
CA ALA A 52 -4.14 19.67 -18.25
C ALA A 52 -4.68 18.27 -18.59
N PRO A 53 -4.00 17.20 -18.16
CA PRO A 53 -4.45 15.83 -18.32
C PRO A 53 -5.60 15.50 -17.36
N VAL A 54 -6.55 14.69 -17.83
CA VAL A 54 -7.72 14.22 -17.06
C VAL A 54 -7.43 12.89 -16.39
N MET A 55 -7.99 12.72 -15.19
CA MET A 55 -8.11 11.43 -14.53
C MET A 55 -9.52 11.27 -13.96
N ILE A 56 -10.16 10.16 -14.28
CA ILE A 56 -11.48 9.80 -13.78
C ILE A 56 -11.33 9.32 -12.34
N ALA A 57 -12.03 9.98 -11.43
CA ALA A 57 -12.02 9.67 -10.01
C ALA A 57 -13.41 9.19 -9.58
N PRO A 58 -13.59 7.89 -9.26
CA PRO A 58 -14.86 7.41 -8.77
C PRO A 58 -15.25 8.05 -7.42
N GLY A 59 -16.54 8.35 -7.23
CA GLY A 59 -17.06 9.11 -6.10
C GLY A 59 -16.83 10.62 -6.18
N HIS A 60 -16.26 11.13 -7.28
CA HIS A 60 -16.17 12.57 -7.53
C HIS A 60 -17.55 13.13 -7.90
N ALA A 61 -17.86 14.35 -7.45
CA ALA A 61 -19.12 15.02 -7.78
C ALA A 61 -19.24 15.30 -9.29
N ASP A 62 -20.46 15.20 -9.80
CA ASP A 62 -20.80 15.46 -11.20
C ASP A 62 -20.64 16.94 -11.59
N TYR A 63 -20.24 17.17 -12.84
CA TYR A 63 -20.00 18.49 -13.43
C TYR A 63 -19.06 19.37 -12.59
N SER A 64 -18.16 18.73 -11.84
CA SER A 64 -17.15 19.37 -11.01
C SER A 64 -15.76 18.86 -11.41
N LEU A 65 -14.78 19.76 -11.43
CA LEU A 65 -13.38 19.46 -11.73
C LEU A 65 -12.53 19.84 -10.52
N SER A 66 -11.76 18.89 -9.98
CA SER A 66 -10.78 19.17 -8.93
C SER A 66 -9.38 19.23 -9.51
N LEU A 67 -8.64 20.29 -9.19
CA LEU A 67 -7.27 20.52 -9.66
C LEU A 67 -6.33 20.67 -8.48
N SER A 68 -5.31 19.81 -8.39
CA SER A 68 -4.32 19.88 -7.32
C SER A 68 -3.33 21.03 -7.53
N LEU A 69 -3.09 21.80 -6.47
CA LEU A 69 -2.12 22.90 -6.45
C LEU A 69 -0.71 22.41 -6.11
N GLY A 70 0.30 23.21 -6.46
CA GLY A 70 1.70 23.02 -6.04
C GLY A 70 2.65 22.45 -7.08
N TYR A 71 2.10 21.93 -8.18
CA TYR A 71 2.81 21.42 -9.36
C TYR A 71 3.04 22.53 -10.42
N GLY A 72 3.74 22.20 -11.52
CA GLY A 72 3.99 23.12 -12.63
C GLY A 72 4.93 24.28 -12.31
N ARG A 73 5.89 24.09 -11.40
CA ARG A 73 6.88 25.11 -11.03
C ARG A 73 8.13 25.00 -11.91
N TRP A 74 8.54 26.11 -12.52
CA TRP A 74 9.69 26.17 -13.44
C TRP A 74 11.01 26.57 -12.73
N VAL A 75 10.94 27.44 -11.71
CA VAL A 75 12.08 27.70 -10.78
C VAL A 75 11.93 26.84 -9.54
N VAL A 76 12.52 25.66 -9.58
CA VAL A 76 12.61 24.72 -8.47
C VAL A 76 13.84 23.83 -8.65
N GLY A 77 14.19 23.02 -7.65
CA GLY A 77 15.26 22.04 -7.78
C GLY A 77 14.93 20.89 -8.74
N LYS A 78 15.82 19.90 -8.79
CA LYS A 78 15.79 18.81 -9.79
C LYS A 78 14.53 17.94 -9.75
N VAL A 79 13.85 17.85 -8.60
CA VAL A 79 12.72 16.92 -8.42
C VAL A 79 11.43 17.48 -9.01
N GLY A 80 11.11 18.73 -8.71
CA GLY A 80 9.80 19.31 -9.04
C GLY A 80 9.77 20.09 -10.36
N ARG A 81 10.89 20.10 -11.11
CA ARG A 81 10.95 20.74 -12.43
C ARG A 81 10.21 19.84 -13.42
N ASP A 82 9.33 20.44 -14.22
CA ASP A 82 8.53 19.75 -15.25
C ASP A 82 7.67 18.60 -14.71
N THR A 83 7.20 18.72 -13.45
CA THR A 83 6.23 17.81 -12.84
C THR A 83 4.85 18.46 -12.83
N GLY A 84 3.87 17.82 -13.47
CA GLY A 84 2.49 18.29 -13.54
C GLY A 84 2.29 19.67 -14.18
N PHE A 85 1.08 20.20 -14.01
CA PHE A 85 0.66 21.51 -14.53
C PHE A 85 0.38 22.51 -13.39
N ASN A 86 0.48 23.80 -13.71
CA ASN A 86 0.28 24.88 -12.75
C ASN A 86 -1.20 25.33 -12.66
N ALA A 87 -1.94 24.76 -11.72
CA ALA A 87 -3.33 25.12 -11.46
C ALA A 87 -3.54 26.53 -10.85
N TYR A 88 -2.49 27.21 -10.35
CA TYR A 88 -2.64 28.56 -9.80
C TYR A 88 -3.09 29.59 -10.85
N VAL A 89 -2.89 29.30 -12.14
CA VAL A 89 -3.30 30.19 -13.24
C VAL A 89 -4.81 30.42 -13.26
N LEU A 90 -5.63 29.44 -12.85
CA LEU A 90 -7.09 29.60 -12.81
C LEU A 90 -7.60 30.25 -11.51
N ARG A 91 -6.76 30.35 -10.48
CA ARG A 91 -7.15 30.81 -9.15
C ARG A 91 -7.34 32.32 -9.12
N THR A 92 -8.38 32.79 -8.44
CA THR A 92 -8.66 34.23 -8.25
C THR A 92 -8.67 34.58 -6.77
N THR A 93 -8.47 35.85 -6.44
CA THR A 93 -8.57 36.34 -5.05
C THR A 93 -10.02 36.38 -4.56
N GLY A 94 -10.99 36.61 -5.45
CA GLY A 94 -12.43 36.64 -5.10
C GLY A 94 -13.04 35.25 -4.88
N ALA A 95 -12.54 34.23 -5.56
CA ALA A 95 -12.94 32.84 -5.37
C ALA A 95 -11.69 31.93 -5.38
N PRO A 96 -10.99 31.82 -4.23
CA PRO A 96 -9.68 31.18 -4.19
C PRO A 96 -9.71 29.65 -4.15
N TYR A 97 -10.88 29.02 -3.92
CA TYR A 97 -11.00 27.57 -3.77
C TYR A 97 -12.03 26.93 -4.70
N TYR A 98 -12.84 27.73 -5.39
CA TYR A 98 -13.79 27.24 -6.38
C TYR A 98 -13.95 28.26 -7.50
N ALA A 99 -14.29 27.79 -8.69
CA ALA A 99 -14.68 28.65 -9.80
C ALA A 99 -15.90 28.01 -10.48
N ALA A 100 -16.94 28.81 -10.71
CA ALA A 100 -18.14 28.36 -11.41
C ALA A 100 -18.05 28.69 -12.90
N ARG A 101 -18.84 27.98 -13.72
CA ARG A 101 -18.99 28.22 -15.16
C ARG A 101 -17.69 28.06 -15.96
N ALA A 102 -16.85 27.10 -15.56
CA ALA A 102 -15.71 26.70 -16.38
C ALA A 102 -16.22 26.05 -17.68
N THR A 103 -15.62 26.39 -18.81
CA THR A 103 -15.83 25.69 -20.08
C THR A 103 -14.67 24.75 -20.35
N VAL A 104 -14.98 23.58 -20.91
CA VAL A 104 -14.00 22.53 -21.18
C VAL A 104 -13.99 22.24 -22.67
N LYS A 105 -12.80 22.14 -23.25
CA LYS A 105 -12.58 21.69 -24.63
C LYS A 105 -11.56 20.57 -24.63
N VAL A 106 -11.87 19.46 -25.30
CA VAL A 106 -10.89 18.39 -25.54
C VAL A 106 -9.89 18.86 -26.58
N ILE A 107 -8.60 18.83 -26.23
CA ILE A 107 -7.51 19.27 -27.10
C ILE A 107 -6.84 18.09 -27.78
N GLN A 108 -6.54 17.06 -27.00
CA GLN A 108 -5.82 15.89 -27.49
C GLN A 108 -6.26 14.63 -26.75
N LYS A 109 -6.52 13.57 -27.52
CA LYS A 109 -6.75 12.23 -27.00
C LYS A 109 -5.43 11.53 -26.68
N ASN A 110 -5.37 10.82 -25.55
CA ASN A 110 -4.19 10.08 -25.08
C ASN A 110 -2.90 10.93 -25.13
N GLY A 111 -2.99 12.15 -24.60
CA GLY A 111 -1.93 13.14 -24.72
C GLY A 111 -0.87 13.05 -23.62
N HIS A 112 -1.20 12.44 -22.49
CA HIS A 112 -0.31 12.37 -21.33
C HIS A 112 -0.40 11.04 -20.60
N GLN A 113 0.77 10.49 -20.25
CA GLN A 113 0.84 9.27 -19.46
C GLN A 113 0.81 9.59 -17.96
N LEU A 114 -0.32 9.28 -17.32
CA LEU A 114 -0.46 9.32 -15.86
C LEU A 114 0.05 8.00 -15.25
N VAL A 115 0.69 8.09 -14.09
CA VAL A 115 1.40 6.96 -13.48
C VAL A 115 0.89 6.70 -12.07
N GLN A 116 0.22 5.57 -11.89
CA GLN A 116 -0.30 5.12 -10.61
C GLN A 116 0.52 3.94 -10.09
N THR A 117 0.60 3.79 -8.77
CA THR A 117 1.19 2.59 -8.14
C THR A 117 0.22 1.42 -8.07
N GLN A 118 -1.08 1.68 -8.24
CA GLN A 118 -2.15 0.69 -8.19
C GLN A 118 -3.05 0.89 -9.41
N ASN A 119 -3.24 -0.18 -10.19
CA ASN A 119 -4.04 -0.13 -11.43
C ASN A 119 -5.43 -0.76 -11.28
N HIS A 120 -5.63 -1.61 -10.26
CA HIS A 120 -6.92 -2.26 -10.00
C HIS A 120 -7.65 -1.49 -8.90
N TYR A 121 -8.91 -1.17 -9.16
CA TYR A 121 -9.72 -0.32 -8.28
C TYR A 121 -10.65 -1.12 -7.37
N SER A 122 -11.05 -2.32 -7.77
CA SER A 122 -11.99 -3.17 -7.04
C SER A 122 -11.27 -4.34 -6.35
N MET A 123 -11.96 -5.04 -5.44
CA MET A 123 -11.41 -6.20 -4.75
C MET A 123 -11.65 -7.51 -5.50
N GLU A 124 -12.38 -7.46 -6.62
CA GLU A 124 -12.75 -8.61 -7.45
C GLU A 124 -13.48 -9.68 -6.62
N GLY A 125 -14.34 -9.23 -5.68
CA GLY A 125 -15.09 -10.10 -4.78
C GLY A 125 -14.26 -10.82 -3.70
N ARG A 126 -13.02 -10.41 -3.46
CA ARG A 126 -12.15 -10.99 -2.42
C ARG A 126 -12.33 -10.25 -1.10
N ALA A 127 -12.46 -10.99 0.00
CA ALA A 127 -12.52 -10.42 1.34
C ALA A 127 -11.13 -10.00 1.89
N LEU A 128 -10.47 -9.07 1.21
CA LEU A 128 -9.19 -8.48 1.66
C LEU A 128 -9.45 -7.52 2.82
N VAL A 129 -10.22 -6.45 2.56
CA VAL A 129 -10.71 -5.54 3.61
C VAL A 129 -12.05 -6.04 4.09
N ARG A 130 -12.14 -6.42 5.37
CA ARG A 130 -13.39 -6.84 6.00
C ARG A 130 -14.09 -5.63 6.62
N GLU A 131 -15.31 -5.34 6.18
CA GLU A 131 -16.16 -4.28 6.73
C GLU A 131 -17.51 -4.84 7.17
N GLY A 132 -18.09 -4.21 8.20
CA GLY A 132 -19.46 -4.45 8.64
C GLY A 132 -20.05 -3.18 9.25
N THR A 133 -21.36 -3.15 9.50
CA THR A 133 -22.00 -2.04 10.21
C THR A 133 -22.02 -2.26 11.73
N VAL A 134 -22.29 -1.21 12.50
CA VAL A 134 -22.55 -1.33 13.94
C VAL A 134 -23.71 -2.29 14.24
N GLU A 135 -24.72 -2.36 13.36
CA GLU A 135 -25.81 -3.30 13.51
C GLU A 135 -25.37 -4.74 13.27
N ASP A 136 -24.50 -4.97 12.29
CA ASP A 136 -23.93 -6.30 12.00
C ASP A 136 -23.05 -6.76 13.16
N TYR A 137 -22.19 -5.88 13.67
CA TYR A 137 -21.33 -6.16 14.84
C TYR A 137 -22.14 -6.51 16.09
N ARG A 138 -23.30 -5.86 16.30
CA ARG A 138 -24.21 -6.20 17.42
C ARG A 138 -24.90 -7.54 17.26
N LYS A 139 -25.12 -8.00 16.02
CA LYS A 139 -25.74 -9.30 15.72
C LYS A 139 -24.71 -10.43 15.79
N ASN A 140 -23.55 -10.22 15.17
CA ASN A 140 -22.41 -11.14 15.19
C ASN A 140 -21.13 -10.32 15.41
N SER A 141 -20.55 -10.40 16.61
CA SER A 141 -19.29 -9.72 16.90
C SER A 141 -18.10 -10.31 16.13
N ASP A 142 -18.18 -11.59 15.75
CA ASP A 142 -17.14 -12.33 15.04
C ASP A 142 -17.33 -12.31 13.51
N PHE A 143 -18.14 -11.37 13.01
CA PHE A 143 -18.43 -11.22 11.57
C PHE A 143 -17.17 -11.15 10.70
N ALA A 144 -16.04 -10.73 11.27
CA ALA A 144 -14.79 -10.65 10.54
C ALA A 144 -14.30 -12.04 10.13
N ASN A 145 -14.44 -13.08 10.96
CA ASN A 145 -13.91 -14.41 10.66
C ASN A 145 -14.85 -15.26 9.79
N ASP A 146 -16.15 -14.93 9.78
CA ASP A 146 -17.19 -15.62 9.00
C ASP A 146 -17.30 -15.13 7.53
N VAL A 147 -16.20 -14.68 6.90
CA VAL A 147 -16.24 -14.10 5.53
C VAL A 147 -15.40 -14.90 4.54
N TRP A 148 -15.99 -15.18 3.38
CA TRP A 148 -15.33 -15.74 2.19
C TRP A 148 -14.69 -17.11 2.41
N MET A 149 -13.67 -17.45 1.63
CA MET A 149 -12.92 -18.71 1.73
C MET A 149 -12.38 -18.99 3.14
N ASP A 150 -12.15 -17.95 3.96
CA ASP A 150 -11.62 -18.09 5.31
C ASP A 150 -12.69 -18.58 6.32
N ALA A 151 -13.98 -18.49 6.00
CA ALA A 151 -15.08 -18.92 6.88
C ALA A 151 -15.20 -20.44 7.01
N ASP A 152 -14.97 -21.16 5.90
CA ASP A 152 -15.18 -22.62 5.80
C ASP A 152 -13.86 -23.40 5.69
N ILE A 153 -12.73 -22.85 6.16
CA ILE A 153 -11.46 -23.57 6.10
C ILE A 153 -11.43 -24.74 7.09
N PRO A 154 -11.03 -25.95 6.65
CA PRO A 154 -10.66 -26.98 7.61
C PRO A 154 -9.45 -26.51 8.44
N PRO A 155 -9.24 -27.08 9.64
CA PRO A 155 -8.09 -26.73 10.46
C PRO A 155 -6.80 -26.79 9.63
N ASN A 156 -6.05 -25.69 9.65
CA ASN A 156 -4.82 -25.55 8.90
C ASN A 156 -3.78 -26.56 9.41
N VAL A 157 -3.59 -27.66 8.66
CA VAL A 157 -2.57 -28.66 8.96
C VAL A 157 -1.30 -28.35 8.16
N SER A 158 -0.18 -28.15 8.86
CA SER A 158 1.14 -28.07 8.22
C SER A 158 1.79 -29.44 8.18
N LEU A 159 2.34 -29.82 7.02
CA LEU A 159 3.18 -31.02 6.89
C LEU A 159 4.56 -30.84 7.54
N TYR A 160 4.98 -29.60 7.77
CA TYR A 160 6.27 -29.25 8.35
C TYR A 160 6.08 -28.65 9.74
N SER A 161 6.97 -29.02 10.66
CA SER A 161 7.09 -28.36 11.95
C SER A 161 8.10 -27.22 11.87
N HIS A 162 7.76 -26.08 12.48
CA HIS A 162 8.71 -24.98 12.62
C HIS A 162 9.69 -25.24 13.76
N PRO A 163 10.93 -24.73 13.64
CA PRO A 163 11.81 -24.60 14.79
C PRO A 163 11.10 -23.82 15.90
N PRO A 164 11.31 -24.20 17.17
CA PRO A 164 10.60 -23.58 18.27
C PRO A 164 11.02 -22.12 18.45
N LEU A 165 10.03 -21.21 18.48
CA LEU A 165 10.22 -19.76 18.65
C LEU A 165 10.44 -19.41 20.14
N ASN A 166 11.64 -19.72 20.61
CA ASN A 166 12.00 -19.71 22.03
C ASN A 166 12.52 -18.36 22.53
N ALA A 167 12.65 -17.36 21.66
CA ALA A 167 13.19 -16.08 22.09
C ALA A 167 12.28 -15.39 23.14
N PRO A 168 12.84 -14.58 24.05
CA PRO A 168 12.07 -13.92 25.12
C PRO A 168 10.87 -13.12 24.62
N ASN A 169 11.04 -12.45 23.48
CA ASN A 169 10.00 -11.67 22.83
C ASN A 169 9.58 -12.32 21.51
N GLN A 170 8.34 -12.12 21.10
CA GLN A 170 7.76 -12.57 19.83
C GLN A 170 7.08 -11.40 19.14
N TRP A 171 7.68 -10.91 18.06
CA TRP A 171 7.22 -9.66 17.46
C TRP A 171 5.98 -9.86 16.59
N ALA A 172 5.03 -8.96 16.75
CA ALA A 172 3.80 -8.95 15.98
C ALA A 172 3.32 -7.52 15.73
N MET A 173 2.45 -7.38 14.73
CA MET A 173 1.78 -6.12 14.42
C MET A 173 0.27 -6.35 14.32
N SER A 174 -0.50 -5.35 14.70
CA SER A 174 -1.94 -5.29 14.52
C SER A 174 -2.29 -3.96 13.85
N VAL A 175 -3.10 -4.00 12.81
CA VAL A 175 -3.53 -2.81 12.05
C VAL A 175 -5.03 -2.62 12.21
N ASP A 176 -5.42 -1.54 12.87
CA ASP A 176 -6.82 -1.14 12.98
C ASP A 176 -7.28 -0.41 11.71
N LEU A 177 -8.09 -1.08 10.89
CA LEU A 177 -8.62 -0.48 9.66
C LEU A 177 -9.69 0.56 9.95
N ASN A 178 -10.34 0.52 11.11
CA ASN A 178 -11.40 1.45 11.45
C ASN A 178 -10.87 2.89 11.64
N THR A 179 -9.68 3.01 12.21
CA THR A 179 -8.99 4.29 12.43
C THR A 179 -8.08 4.70 11.27
N CYS A 180 -7.72 3.77 10.37
CA CYS A 180 -6.89 4.06 9.23
C CYS A 180 -7.60 4.96 8.19
N THR A 181 -7.10 6.18 8.01
CA THR A 181 -7.61 7.12 7.00
C THR A 181 -6.87 7.08 5.66
N GLY A 182 -5.80 6.28 5.57
CA GLY A 182 -4.95 6.23 4.37
C GLY A 182 -4.07 7.47 4.16
N CYS A 183 -3.71 8.19 5.23
CA CYS A 183 -2.94 9.44 5.17
C CYS A 183 -1.49 9.33 4.61
N ASN A 184 -1.00 8.12 4.32
CA ASN A 184 0.34 7.84 3.78
C ASN A 184 1.56 8.29 4.64
N ALA A 185 1.35 8.83 5.83
CA ALA A 185 2.45 9.22 6.74
C ALA A 185 3.36 8.03 7.10
N CYS A 186 2.78 6.84 7.28
CA CYS A 186 3.51 5.61 7.57
C CYS A 186 4.41 5.15 6.41
N VAL A 187 4.02 5.39 5.15
CA VAL A 187 4.83 5.07 3.96
C VAL A 187 6.09 5.94 3.93
N VAL A 188 5.93 7.26 4.10
CA VAL A 188 7.07 8.20 4.14
C VAL A 188 7.97 7.93 5.34
N ALA A 189 7.41 7.61 6.51
CA ALA A 189 8.19 7.25 7.69
C ALA A 189 9.00 5.98 7.46
N CYS A 190 8.43 4.98 6.80
CA CYS A 190 9.15 3.76 6.43
C CYS A 190 10.30 4.07 5.44
N GLN A 191 10.06 4.96 4.47
CA GLN A 191 11.07 5.41 3.51
C GLN A 191 12.22 6.16 4.19
N ALA A 192 11.91 7.09 5.10
CA ALA A 192 12.88 7.87 5.85
C ALA A 192 13.72 7.01 6.81
N GLU A 193 13.07 6.13 7.56
CA GLU A 193 13.74 5.28 8.55
C GLU A 193 14.63 4.22 7.89
N ASN A 194 14.14 3.59 6.83
CA ASN A 194 14.76 2.40 6.26
C ASN A 194 15.55 2.70 4.99
N ASN A 195 16.01 3.93 4.77
CA ASN A 195 16.87 4.31 3.64
C ASN A 195 16.32 3.93 2.26
N ILE A 196 15.00 3.82 2.11
CA ILE A 196 14.38 3.34 0.87
C ILE A 196 14.64 4.38 -0.23
N PRO A 197 15.20 3.97 -1.38
CA PRO A 197 15.50 4.92 -2.45
C PRO A 197 14.22 5.47 -3.07
N VAL A 198 14.33 6.62 -3.75
CA VAL A 198 13.25 7.14 -4.57
C VAL A 198 13.32 6.53 -5.97
N VAL A 199 12.17 6.27 -6.59
CA VAL A 199 12.06 5.81 -7.96
C VAL A 199 11.34 6.86 -8.82
N GLY A 200 11.94 7.18 -9.97
CA GLY A 200 11.39 8.17 -10.91
C GLY A 200 10.15 7.67 -11.64
N LYS A 201 9.34 8.60 -12.17
CA LYS A 201 8.05 8.36 -12.86
C LYS A 201 8.08 7.18 -13.84
N GLU A 202 9.06 7.12 -14.72
CA GLU A 202 9.19 6.05 -15.74
C GLU A 202 9.33 4.65 -15.11
N GLN A 203 10.04 4.53 -14.00
CA GLN A 203 10.24 3.24 -13.34
C GLN A 203 9.05 2.87 -12.46
N VAL A 204 8.35 3.86 -11.89
CA VAL A 204 7.05 3.63 -11.22
C VAL A 204 6.02 3.12 -12.23
N HIS A 205 5.98 3.69 -13.44
CA HIS A 205 5.10 3.20 -14.52
C HIS A 205 5.33 1.71 -14.84
N ASN A 206 6.57 1.25 -14.74
CA ASN A 206 6.94 -0.16 -14.93
C ASN A 206 6.66 -1.05 -13.69
N GLY A 207 5.98 -0.54 -12.65
CA GLY A 207 5.67 -1.27 -11.41
C GLY A 207 6.91 -1.56 -10.55
N ARG A 208 7.87 -0.65 -10.52
CA ARG A 208 9.17 -0.81 -9.82
C ARG A 208 9.37 0.19 -8.69
N GLU A 209 8.28 0.73 -8.15
CA GLU A 209 8.30 1.64 -7.01
C GLU A 209 8.92 0.98 -5.77
N MET A 210 9.74 1.70 -5.03
CA MET A 210 10.40 1.16 -3.84
C MET A 210 9.65 1.61 -2.60
N GLN A 211 8.56 0.89 -2.28
CA GLN A 211 7.76 1.13 -1.07
C GLN A 211 7.59 -0.20 -0.32
N TRP A 212 8.13 -0.27 0.90
CA TRP A 212 8.06 -1.48 1.74
C TRP A 212 6.70 -1.72 2.38
N MET A 213 5.94 -0.63 2.50
CA MET A 213 4.53 -0.66 2.81
C MET A 213 3.81 0.24 1.84
N ARG A 214 2.63 -0.18 1.42
CA ARG A 214 1.74 0.57 0.54
C ARG A 214 0.39 0.68 1.24
N ILE A 215 -0.35 1.73 0.93
CA ILE A 215 -1.76 1.80 1.32
C ILE A 215 -2.54 1.43 0.08
N ASP A 216 -3.12 0.24 0.07
CA ASP A 216 -4.02 -0.18 -0.99
C ASP A 216 -5.36 0.54 -0.80
N ARG A 217 -5.98 0.92 -1.91
CA ARG A 217 -7.31 1.53 -1.92
C ARG A 217 -8.23 0.64 -2.72
N TYR A 218 -9.36 0.29 -2.15
CA TYR A 218 -10.42 -0.35 -2.90
C TYR A 218 -11.67 0.51 -2.92
N PHE A 219 -12.39 0.38 -4.03
CA PHE A 219 -13.72 0.88 -4.16
C PHE A 219 -14.70 -0.28 -4.07
N ALA A 220 -15.73 -0.10 -3.27
CA ALA A 220 -16.75 -1.11 -3.07
C ALA A 220 -18.14 -0.54 -3.30
N SER A 221 -19.04 -1.41 -3.75
CA SER A 221 -20.41 -1.08 -4.10
C SER A 221 -21.35 -2.14 -3.57
N ALA A 222 -22.60 -1.76 -3.28
CA ALA A 222 -23.57 -2.69 -2.70
C ALA A 222 -24.09 -3.74 -3.70
N GLU A 223 -24.06 -3.48 -5.01
CA GLU A 223 -24.52 -4.40 -6.06
C GLU A 223 -23.50 -5.48 -6.46
N GLY A 224 -22.48 -5.74 -5.63
CA GLY A 224 -21.56 -6.86 -5.83
C GLY A 224 -20.57 -6.67 -6.99
N ASP A 225 -19.33 -7.01 -6.70
CA ASP A 225 -18.17 -6.81 -7.58
C ASP A 225 -18.09 -7.80 -8.77
N LYS A 226 -18.95 -8.84 -8.80
CA LYS A 226 -18.71 -10.02 -9.63
C LYS A 226 -19.09 -9.87 -11.10
N ASN A 227 -19.95 -8.90 -11.47
CA ASN A 227 -20.45 -8.76 -12.85
C ASN A 227 -20.56 -7.31 -13.35
N ASN A 228 -20.14 -6.32 -12.57
CA ASN A 228 -20.24 -4.93 -12.96
C ASN A 228 -18.85 -4.32 -13.23
N PRO A 229 -18.34 -4.34 -14.48
CA PRO A 229 -17.16 -3.56 -14.88
C PRO A 229 -17.39 -2.04 -14.74
N HIS A 230 -18.59 -1.62 -14.34
CA HIS A 230 -18.94 -0.27 -14.01
C HIS A 230 -19.11 -0.13 -12.49
N LEU A 231 -18.02 0.20 -11.81
CA LEU A 231 -18.06 0.79 -10.47
C LEU A 231 -19.16 1.88 -10.44
N GLU A 232 -20.06 1.81 -9.46
CA GLU A 232 -21.15 2.79 -9.27
C GLU A 232 -20.57 4.21 -9.22
N ASP A 233 -21.39 5.21 -9.58
CA ASP A 233 -20.98 6.63 -9.53
C ASP A 233 -20.68 7.11 -8.09
N ASP A 234 -21.21 6.40 -7.08
CA ASP A 234 -21.03 6.70 -5.64
C ASP A 234 -20.48 5.48 -4.86
N PRO A 235 -19.21 5.09 -5.09
CA PRO A 235 -18.62 3.93 -4.43
C PRO A 235 -18.05 4.26 -3.04
N GLU A 236 -18.07 3.27 -2.16
CA GLU A 236 -17.37 3.37 -0.88
C GLU A 236 -15.86 3.20 -1.08
N MET A 237 -15.06 4.07 -0.45
CA MET A 237 -13.61 3.95 -0.40
C MET A 237 -13.15 3.23 0.86
N VAL A 238 -12.28 2.23 0.69
CA VAL A 238 -11.57 1.58 1.79
C VAL A 238 -10.07 1.63 1.56
N MET A 239 -9.33 1.64 2.67
CA MET A 239 -7.89 1.74 2.68
C MET A 239 -7.32 0.60 3.51
N GLU A 240 -6.28 -0.04 2.99
CA GLU A 240 -5.62 -1.15 3.66
C GLU A 240 -4.10 -0.95 3.64
N PRO A 241 -3.47 -0.73 4.81
CA PRO A 241 -2.02 -0.75 4.90
C PRO A 241 -1.46 -2.15 4.66
N MET A 242 -0.79 -2.34 3.52
CA MET A 242 -0.18 -3.59 3.13
C MET A 242 1.33 -3.53 3.21
N MET A 243 1.89 -4.43 4.00
CA MET A 243 3.33 -4.55 4.26
C MET A 243 3.73 -6.03 4.40
N CYS A 244 5.02 -6.31 4.64
CA CYS A 244 5.41 -7.67 5.00
C CYS A 244 4.66 -8.13 6.25
N GLN A 245 3.98 -9.27 6.12
CA GLN A 245 3.19 -9.88 7.18
C GLN A 245 4.04 -10.74 8.14
N HIS A 246 5.34 -10.90 7.84
CA HIS A 246 6.27 -11.75 8.60
C HIS A 246 5.67 -13.13 8.92
N CYS A 247 5.12 -13.79 7.89
CA CYS A 247 4.53 -15.13 7.92
C CYS A 247 5.47 -16.14 8.59
N GLU A 248 5.01 -16.94 9.55
CA GLU A 248 5.82 -18.05 10.11
C GLU A 248 6.01 -19.14 9.06
N ASN A 249 4.93 -19.57 8.41
CA ASN A 249 4.96 -20.35 7.18
C ASN A 249 5.30 -19.45 5.98
N ALA A 250 6.52 -18.91 5.91
CA ALA A 250 6.90 -18.00 4.84
C ALA A 250 7.22 -18.72 3.52
N PRO A 251 6.36 -18.63 2.48
CA PRO A 251 6.66 -19.21 1.16
C PRO A 251 7.85 -18.50 0.49
N CYS A 252 8.13 -17.26 0.88
CA CYS A 252 9.22 -16.47 0.32
C CYS A 252 10.62 -16.88 0.81
N GLU A 253 10.73 -17.70 1.87
CA GLU A 253 12.03 -18.18 2.37
C GLU A 253 12.50 -19.43 1.66
N THR A 254 11.62 -20.43 1.56
CA THR A 254 11.94 -21.75 0.99
C THR A 254 12.40 -21.69 -0.47
N VAL A 255 12.01 -20.64 -1.19
CA VAL A 255 12.39 -20.41 -2.60
C VAL A 255 13.69 -19.64 -2.79
N CYS A 256 14.36 -19.22 -1.71
CA CYS A 256 15.62 -18.48 -1.82
C CYS A 256 16.81 -19.45 -1.95
N PRO A 257 17.47 -19.57 -3.12
CA PRO A 257 18.52 -20.57 -3.33
C PRO A 257 19.80 -20.32 -2.53
N VAL A 258 19.97 -19.11 -2.00
CA VAL A 258 21.17 -18.68 -1.27
C VAL A 258 20.92 -18.37 0.20
N ASN A 259 19.71 -18.67 0.69
CA ASN A 259 19.30 -18.41 2.08
C ASN A 259 19.46 -16.94 2.50
N ALA A 260 19.13 -15.99 1.61
CA ALA A 260 19.14 -14.55 1.92
C ALA A 260 17.91 -14.10 2.72
N THR A 261 16.94 -15.00 2.93
CA THR A 261 15.72 -14.75 3.67
C THR A 261 15.49 -15.90 4.63
N VAL A 262 15.47 -15.62 5.92
CA VAL A 262 15.41 -16.61 7.01
C VAL A 262 14.60 -16.09 8.17
N HIS A 263 13.99 -16.99 8.94
CA HIS A 263 13.40 -16.63 10.22
C HIS A 263 14.45 -16.42 11.31
N SER A 264 14.16 -15.47 12.18
CA SER A 264 14.78 -15.33 13.50
C SER A 264 13.96 -16.06 14.56
N GLU A 265 14.58 -16.35 15.70
CA GLU A 265 13.93 -16.99 16.85
C GLU A 265 12.80 -16.14 17.46
N ASP A 266 12.81 -14.81 17.23
CA ASP A 266 11.78 -13.87 17.67
C ASP A 266 10.55 -13.81 16.74
N GLY A 267 10.51 -14.64 15.69
CA GLY A 267 9.42 -14.71 14.71
C GLY A 267 9.50 -13.66 13.59
N LEU A 268 10.62 -12.94 13.45
CA LEU A 268 10.83 -12.04 12.32
C LEU A 268 11.38 -12.81 11.11
N ASN A 269 10.74 -12.65 9.96
CA ASN A 269 11.38 -12.90 8.68
C ASN A 269 12.51 -11.85 8.44
N LEU A 270 13.76 -12.29 8.37
CA LEU A 270 14.92 -11.44 8.11
C LEU A 270 15.26 -11.42 6.62
N MET A 271 15.50 -10.22 6.07
CA MET A 271 16.03 -10.06 4.71
C MET A 271 17.50 -9.64 4.82
N VAL A 272 18.39 -10.54 4.45
CA VAL A 272 19.84 -10.33 4.50
C VAL A 272 20.30 -9.79 3.14
N TYR A 273 20.39 -8.46 3.04
CA TYR A 273 20.59 -7.74 1.77
C TYR A 273 21.86 -8.16 1.02
N ASN A 274 22.98 -8.34 1.73
CA ASN A 274 24.28 -8.69 1.15
C ASN A 274 24.36 -10.13 0.60
N ARG A 275 23.47 -11.03 1.06
CA ARG A 275 23.41 -12.41 0.58
C ARG A 275 22.53 -12.56 -0.66
N CYS A 276 21.68 -11.58 -0.93
CA CYS A 276 20.74 -11.64 -2.05
C CYS A 276 21.47 -11.55 -3.41
N ILE A 277 21.30 -12.57 -4.24
CA ILE A 277 21.84 -12.60 -5.61
C ILE A 277 20.83 -12.14 -6.68
N GLY A 278 19.64 -11.68 -6.26
CA GLY A 278 18.68 -11.04 -7.17
C GLY A 278 17.87 -11.96 -8.09
N THR A 279 17.62 -13.21 -7.70
CA THR A 279 16.76 -14.14 -8.47
C THR A 279 15.28 -13.73 -8.54
N ARG A 280 14.81 -12.92 -7.58
CA ARG A 280 13.43 -12.38 -7.47
C ARG A 280 12.33 -13.42 -7.20
N TYR A 281 12.64 -14.71 -7.09
CA TYR A 281 11.64 -15.76 -6.84
C TYR A 281 10.89 -15.54 -5.51
N CYS A 282 11.56 -15.02 -4.48
CA CYS A 282 10.92 -14.65 -3.21
C CYS A 282 9.79 -13.60 -3.36
N SER A 283 9.81 -12.76 -4.42
CA SER A 283 8.68 -11.88 -4.74
C SER A 283 7.51 -12.67 -5.29
N ASN A 284 7.77 -13.54 -6.26
CA ASN A 284 6.74 -14.31 -6.95
C ASN A 284 5.97 -15.19 -5.95
N ASN A 285 6.69 -15.86 -5.05
CA ASN A 285 6.07 -16.75 -4.06
C ASN A 285 5.41 -16.00 -2.88
N CYS A 286 5.64 -14.69 -2.73
CA CYS A 286 4.95 -13.90 -1.71
C CYS A 286 3.52 -13.59 -2.16
N PRO A 287 2.47 -14.05 -1.46
CA PRO A 287 1.08 -13.81 -1.87
C PRO A 287 0.75 -12.31 -1.91
N PHE A 288 1.27 -11.55 -0.94
CA PHE A 288 1.03 -10.12 -0.79
C PHE A 288 1.84 -9.23 -1.75
N LYS A 289 2.82 -9.79 -2.47
CA LYS A 289 3.75 -9.05 -3.34
C LYS A 289 4.31 -7.80 -2.66
N VAL A 290 4.83 -7.96 -1.43
CA VAL A 290 5.38 -6.87 -0.58
C VAL A 290 6.91 -6.87 -0.54
N ARG A 291 7.55 -7.71 -1.35
CA ARG A 291 8.99 -7.63 -1.57
C ARG A 291 9.27 -6.74 -2.78
N ARG A 292 10.23 -5.84 -2.66
CA ARG A 292 10.59 -4.84 -3.67
C ARG A 292 12.03 -5.05 -4.14
N PHE A 293 12.26 -4.94 -5.44
CA PHE A 293 13.55 -5.26 -6.05
C PHE A 293 14.26 -4.00 -6.52
N ASN A 294 15.55 -3.86 -6.16
CA ASN A 294 16.40 -2.83 -6.74
C ASN A 294 16.81 -3.21 -8.16
N PHE A 295 16.00 -2.83 -9.16
CA PHE A 295 16.31 -3.04 -10.57
C PHE A 295 17.58 -2.29 -10.99
N PHE A 296 17.69 -1.04 -10.54
CA PHE A 296 18.84 -0.17 -10.79
C PHE A 296 19.50 0.19 -9.47
N ASN A 297 20.67 0.83 -9.55
CA ASN A 297 21.31 1.37 -8.36
C ASN A 297 20.68 2.72 -8.02
N TYR A 298 19.46 2.71 -7.47
CA TYR A 298 18.67 3.92 -7.22
C TYR A 298 19.31 4.87 -6.20
N ASN A 299 20.15 4.38 -5.29
CA ASN A 299 20.82 5.21 -4.28
C ASN A 299 22.07 5.92 -4.82
N ASP A 300 22.89 5.25 -5.63
CA ASP A 300 24.16 5.81 -6.12
C ASP A 300 24.06 6.46 -7.51
N ARG A 301 22.85 6.59 -8.06
CA ARG A 301 22.64 7.15 -9.39
C ARG A 301 21.59 8.25 -9.36
N PRO A 302 21.81 9.35 -10.08
CA PRO A 302 20.81 10.40 -10.17
C PRO A 302 19.57 9.85 -10.89
N ILE A 303 18.44 9.83 -10.18
CA ILE A 303 17.15 9.38 -10.70
C ILE A 303 16.55 10.44 -11.66
N LEU A 304 16.96 11.70 -11.50
CA LEU A 304 16.25 12.89 -11.98
C LEU A 304 17.04 13.77 -12.96
N ASP A 305 18.28 13.41 -13.28
CA ASP A 305 18.99 14.09 -14.36
C ASP A 305 18.47 13.52 -15.69
N ARG A 306 17.60 14.29 -16.36
CA ARG A 306 17.16 13.99 -17.73
C ARG A 306 18.32 14.25 -18.69
N VAL A 307 18.56 13.32 -19.60
CA VAL A 307 19.58 13.47 -20.63
C VAL A 307 19.07 14.42 -21.71
N ASP A 308 19.52 15.67 -21.65
CA ASP A 308 19.55 16.57 -22.83
C ASP A 308 20.99 16.65 -23.40
N LYS A 309 21.80 15.60 -23.23
CA LYS A 309 23.20 15.58 -23.69
C LYS A 309 23.38 15.32 -25.20
N GLY A 310 22.34 15.52 -26.02
CA GLY A 310 22.45 15.34 -27.48
C GLY A 310 22.73 13.90 -27.95
N LEU A 311 22.57 12.90 -27.08
CA LEU A 311 22.71 11.48 -27.44
C LEU A 311 21.51 11.04 -28.30
N PRO A 312 21.74 10.51 -29.52
CA PRO A 312 20.66 10.00 -30.37
C PRO A 312 19.85 8.92 -29.64
N GLY A 313 18.54 9.14 -29.48
CA GLY A 313 17.60 8.19 -28.84
C GLY A 313 17.37 8.34 -27.33
N PHE A 314 18.04 9.29 -26.66
CA PHE A 314 17.94 9.51 -25.20
C PHE A 314 17.42 10.89 -24.77
N GLN A 315 16.99 11.74 -25.71
CA GLN A 315 16.37 13.03 -25.38
C GLN A 315 15.21 12.86 -24.38
N GLY A 316 15.30 13.54 -23.24
CA GLY A 316 14.26 13.54 -22.20
C GLY A 316 14.18 12.29 -21.32
N LYS A 317 15.08 11.31 -21.46
CA LYS A 317 15.09 10.08 -20.63
C LYS A 317 16.03 10.21 -19.41
N SER A 318 15.72 9.51 -18.32
CA SER A 318 16.56 9.49 -17.10
C SER A 318 17.94 8.88 -17.38
N GLU A 319 19.01 9.48 -16.84
CA GLU A 319 20.38 8.93 -16.87
C GLU A 319 20.50 7.52 -16.25
N LEU A 320 19.49 7.07 -15.50
CA LEU A 320 19.46 5.76 -14.85
C LEU A 320 19.70 4.59 -15.83
N TYR A 321 19.19 4.69 -17.07
CA TYR A 321 19.35 3.65 -18.10
C TYR A 321 20.74 3.60 -18.74
N LEU A 322 21.53 4.67 -18.64
CA LEU A 322 22.90 4.69 -19.18
C LEU A 322 23.85 3.78 -18.41
N GLY A 323 23.40 3.21 -17.28
CA GLY A 323 24.13 2.16 -16.59
C GLY A 323 25.57 2.62 -16.29
N PRO A 324 26.61 1.83 -16.53
CA PRO A 324 27.99 2.22 -16.21
C PRO A 324 28.44 3.60 -16.73
N LEU A 325 27.77 4.17 -17.72
CA LEU A 325 28.10 5.47 -18.33
C LEU A 325 27.53 6.68 -17.57
N ALA A 326 26.55 6.49 -16.68
CA ALA A 326 26.00 7.58 -15.87
C ALA A 326 26.94 7.91 -14.68
N PRO A 327 26.98 9.16 -14.21
CA PRO A 327 27.70 9.53 -13.00
C PRO A 327 27.33 8.61 -11.84
N TRP A 328 28.35 8.09 -11.17
CA TRP A 328 28.21 7.21 -10.03
C TRP A 328 28.56 7.97 -8.74
N GLY A 329 27.70 7.82 -7.74
CA GLY A 329 27.87 8.40 -6.42
C GLY A 329 26.63 9.16 -5.97
N MET A 330 26.23 8.92 -4.72
CA MET A 330 25.21 9.70 -4.03
C MET A 330 25.74 11.10 -3.72
N ALA A 331 24.93 12.14 -3.90
CA ALA A 331 25.28 13.49 -3.47
C ALA A 331 25.55 13.54 -1.96
N GLU A 332 26.59 14.28 -1.53
CA GLU A 332 27.01 14.32 -0.12
C GLU A 332 25.87 14.72 0.85
N ILE A 333 25.05 15.69 0.47
CA ILE A 333 23.89 16.12 1.28
C ILE A 333 22.87 15.00 1.42
N SER A 334 22.64 14.20 0.37
CA SER A 334 21.72 13.05 0.42
C SER A 334 22.23 11.93 1.32
N LYS A 335 23.55 11.78 1.48
CA LYS A 335 24.13 10.79 2.40
C LYS A 335 23.79 11.10 3.86
N MET A 336 23.75 12.38 4.23
CA MET A 336 23.41 12.81 5.60
C MET A 336 21.97 12.47 6.00
N GLN A 337 21.07 12.29 5.02
CA GLN A 337 19.68 11.89 5.26
C GLN A 337 19.55 10.40 5.61
N LYS A 338 20.56 9.57 5.30
CA LYS A 338 20.48 8.12 5.47
C LYS A 338 20.69 7.74 6.94
N ASN A 339 19.82 6.87 7.44
CA ASN A 339 19.94 6.26 8.74
C ASN A 339 21.22 5.39 8.79
N PRO A 340 22.17 5.67 9.70
CA PRO A 340 23.43 4.93 9.78
C PRO A 340 23.25 3.47 10.24
N ASN A 341 22.12 3.16 10.89
CA ASN A 341 21.84 1.82 11.42
C ASN A 341 21.15 0.90 10.39
N VAL A 342 20.87 1.39 9.18
CA VAL A 342 20.22 0.60 8.13
C VAL A 342 21.09 0.58 6.88
N THR A 343 21.33 -0.61 6.34
CA THR A 343 22.07 -0.77 5.09
C THR A 343 21.47 0.08 3.97
N VAL A 344 22.29 0.81 3.23
CA VAL A 344 21.91 1.41 1.95
C VAL A 344 22.13 0.36 0.87
N ARG A 345 21.06 -0.02 0.16
CA ARG A 345 21.10 -1.17 -0.77
C ARG A 345 21.59 -0.72 -2.14
N SER A 346 22.36 -1.61 -2.77
CA SER A 346 22.79 -1.52 -4.16
C SER A 346 21.75 -2.13 -5.11
N ARG A 347 22.01 -2.06 -6.42
CA ARG A 347 21.26 -2.82 -7.43
C ARG A 347 21.27 -4.33 -7.14
N GLY A 348 20.26 -5.02 -7.65
CA GLY A 348 20.22 -6.49 -7.67
C GLY A 348 19.75 -7.13 -6.37
N VAL A 349 19.28 -6.33 -5.41
CA VAL A 349 18.92 -6.81 -4.07
C VAL A 349 17.43 -6.64 -3.81
N MET A 350 16.82 -7.65 -3.19
CA MET A 350 15.44 -7.61 -2.71
C MET A 350 15.35 -6.90 -1.36
N GLU A 351 14.24 -6.23 -1.15
CA GLU A 351 13.90 -5.53 0.08
C GLU A 351 12.47 -5.84 0.50
N LYS A 352 12.16 -5.58 1.77
CA LYS A 352 10.81 -5.69 2.32
C LYS A 352 10.76 -4.94 3.66
N CYS A 353 9.56 -4.72 4.17
CA CYS A 353 9.37 -4.34 5.58
C CYS A 353 10.05 -5.37 6.50
N THR A 354 10.82 -4.90 7.47
CA THR A 354 11.57 -5.71 8.45
C THR A 354 11.08 -5.50 9.88
N TYR A 355 9.88 -4.92 10.06
CA TYR A 355 9.41 -4.38 11.33
C TYR A 355 10.42 -3.43 12.01
N CYS A 356 11.17 -2.66 11.19
CA CYS A 356 12.21 -1.76 11.67
C CYS A 356 13.20 -2.48 12.60
N VAL A 357 13.76 -3.60 12.13
CA VAL A 357 14.68 -4.46 12.88
C VAL A 357 15.82 -3.69 13.57
N GLN A 358 16.31 -2.60 12.98
CA GLN A 358 17.30 -1.71 13.60
C GLN A 358 16.83 -1.12 14.94
N ARG A 359 15.54 -0.80 15.09
CA ARG A 359 14.95 -0.30 16.34
C ARG A 359 14.79 -1.43 17.35
N ILE A 360 14.37 -2.60 16.88
CA ILE A 360 14.25 -3.82 17.69
C ILE A 360 15.62 -4.19 18.27
N GLU A 361 16.65 -4.30 17.42
CA GLU A 361 17.99 -4.68 17.84
C GLU A 361 18.63 -3.63 18.75
N THR A 362 18.42 -2.33 18.48
CA THR A 362 18.89 -1.27 19.41
C THR A 362 18.27 -1.44 20.80
N ALA A 363 16.97 -1.72 20.88
CA ALA A 363 16.30 -1.95 22.16
C ALA A 363 16.76 -3.23 22.85
N LYS A 364 16.89 -4.34 22.11
CA LYS A 364 17.44 -5.61 22.64
C LYS A 364 18.85 -5.44 23.18
N ILE A 365 19.72 -4.72 22.46
CA ILE A 365 21.09 -4.45 22.89
C ILE A 365 21.08 -3.60 24.16
N ALA A 366 20.27 -2.53 24.20
CA ALA A 366 20.15 -1.70 25.40
C ALA A 366 19.63 -2.49 26.61
N GLN A 367 18.69 -3.41 26.40
CA GLN A 367 18.19 -4.28 27.45
C GLN A 367 19.24 -5.30 27.91
N ARG A 368 19.99 -5.92 27.00
CA ARG A 368 21.12 -6.79 27.35
C ARG A 368 22.16 -6.08 28.22
N VAL A 369 22.48 -4.83 27.88
CA VAL A 369 23.40 -4.00 28.68
C VAL A 369 22.82 -3.70 30.07
N LYS A 370 21.53 -3.39 30.18
CA LYS A 370 20.85 -3.15 31.47
C LYS A 370 20.73 -4.41 32.32
N ALA A 371 20.45 -5.54 31.70
CA ALA A 371 20.32 -6.83 32.38
C ALA A 371 21.66 -7.23 33.04
N GLY A 372 22.78 -7.02 32.35
CA GLY A 372 24.09 -7.36 32.88
C GLY A 372 24.11 -8.81 33.38
N VAL A 373 24.29 -9.00 34.69
CA VAL A 373 24.33 -10.32 35.35
C VAL A 373 22.94 -10.87 35.68
N THR A 374 21.89 -10.04 35.75
CA THR A 374 20.53 -10.50 36.11
C THR A 374 19.93 -11.41 35.04
N GLY A 375 20.41 -11.31 33.79
CA GLY A 375 20.01 -12.17 32.68
C GLY A 375 18.60 -11.91 32.13
N ASP A 376 17.87 -10.90 32.61
CA ASP A 376 16.53 -10.59 32.11
C ASP A 376 16.58 -9.87 30.75
N LEU A 377 16.38 -10.65 29.70
CA LEU A 377 16.37 -10.19 28.31
C LEU A 377 15.00 -9.67 27.86
N THR A 378 13.99 -9.66 28.74
CA THR A 378 12.63 -9.23 28.41
C THR A 378 12.59 -7.73 28.23
N LEU A 379 12.12 -7.28 27.08
CA LEU A 379 11.89 -5.86 26.83
C LEU A 379 10.66 -5.35 27.60
N PRO A 380 10.69 -4.10 28.11
CA PRO A 380 9.50 -3.50 28.70
C PRO A 380 8.35 -3.43 27.68
N THR A 381 7.12 -3.62 28.16
CA THR A 381 5.88 -3.58 27.37
C THR A 381 5.84 -2.31 26.49
N ASP A 382 5.56 -2.48 25.21
CA ASP A 382 5.41 -1.41 24.21
C ASP A 382 6.58 -0.40 24.14
N SER A 383 7.78 -0.82 24.56
CA SER A 383 8.99 0.02 24.53
C SER A 383 9.57 0.24 23.13
N VAL A 384 9.30 -0.68 22.19
CA VAL A 384 9.78 -0.58 20.80
C VAL A 384 8.65 -0.09 19.91
N ARG A 385 8.87 1.07 19.28
CA ARG A 385 7.94 1.63 18.29
C ARG A 385 8.55 1.62 16.90
N THR A 386 7.85 0.99 15.96
CA THR A 386 8.25 1.04 14.54
C THR A 386 8.03 2.44 13.96
N ALA A 387 8.71 2.76 12.86
CA ALA A 387 8.55 4.07 12.22
C ALA A 387 7.12 4.31 11.72
N CYS A 388 6.47 3.28 11.16
CA CYS A 388 5.09 3.37 10.69
C CYS A 388 4.08 3.54 11.84
N GLN A 389 4.27 2.86 12.97
CA GLN A 389 3.49 3.06 14.19
C GLN A 389 3.66 4.48 14.74
N GLN A 390 4.91 4.94 14.91
CA GLN A 390 5.20 6.25 15.51
C GLN A 390 4.67 7.41 14.65
N ALA A 391 4.67 7.27 13.32
CA ALA A 391 4.22 8.31 12.41
C ALA A 391 2.71 8.31 12.16
N CYS A 392 1.98 7.26 12.58
CA CYS A 392 0.55 7.17 12.34
C CYS A 392 -0.22 8.10 13.29
N PRO A 393 -0.85 9.18 12.80
CA PRO A 393 -1.57 10.11 13.67
C PRO A 393 -2.84 9.50 14.28
N ALA A 394 -3.40 8.47 13.64
CA ALA A 394 -4.59 7.77 14.08
C ALA A 394 -4.27 6.57 15.00
N GLU A 395 -2.98 6.29 15.26
CA GLU A 395 -2.52 5.11 16.02
C GLU A 395 -3.05 3.77 15.48
N ALA A 396 -3.37 3.70 14.17
CA ALA A 396 -3.92 2.52 13.53
C ALA A 396 -2.96 1.32 13.54
N ILE A 397 -1.65 1.57 13.46
CA ILE A 397 -0.63 0.52 13.45
C ILE A 397 -0.07 0.36 14.86
N VAL A 398 -0.24 -0.82 15.44
CA VAL A 398 0.31 -1.17 16.76
C VAL A 398 1.29 -2.32 16.60
N PHE A 399 2.50 -2.13 17.09
CA PHE A 399 3.56 -3.14 17.11
C PHE A 399 3.99 -3.41 18.54
N GLY A 400 4.28 -4.67 18.85
CA GLY A 400 4.69 -5.08 20.18
C GLY A 400 5.03 -6.56 20.28
N ASP A 401 5.20 -7.02 21.51
CA ASP A 401 5.44 -8.42 21.83
C ASP A 401 4.13 -9.18 21.99
N LEU A 402 4.02 -10.33 21.33
CA LEU A 402 2.89 -11.25 21.36
C LEU A 402 2.92 -12.16 22.61
N LYS A 403 4.10 -12.38 23.21
CA LYS A 403 4.23 -13.17 24.45
C LYS A 403 3.76 -12.39 25.67
N ASP A 404 3.77 -11.06 25.63
CA ASP A 404 3.31 -10.20 26.72
C ASP A 404 1.78 -9.97 26.63
N PRO A 405 0.98 -10.47 27.59
CA PRO A 405 -0.47 -10.26 27.60
C PRO A 405 -0.87 -8.80 27.84
N LYS A 406 0.03 -7.97 28.40
CA LYS A 406 -0.21 -6.55 28.65
C LYS A 406 0.07 -5.67 27.44
N SER A 407 0.78 -6.21 26.45
CA SER A 407 1.10 -5.52 25.19
C SER A 407 -0.17 -5.16 24.44
N ARG A 408 -0.23 -3.93 23.90
CA ARG A 408 -1.39 -3.47 23.14
C ARG A 408 -1.66 -4.35 21.92
N VAL A 409 -0.62 -4.92 21.30
CA VAL A 409 -0.79 -5.81 20.13
C VAL A 409 -1.57 -7.07 20.49
N THR A 410 -1.28 -7.66 21.66
CA THR A 410 -1.94 -8.87 22.15
C THR A 410 -3.39 -8.58 22.50
N GLN A 411 -3.65 -7.46 23.19
CA GLN A 411 -5.01 -7.02 23.52
C GLN A 411 -5.86 -6.80 22.26
N LEU A 412 -5.31 -6.13 21.23
CA LEU A 412 -6.04 -5.92 19.98
C LEU A 412 -6.37 -7.23 19.27
N ARG A 413 -5.49 -8.25 19.33
CA ARG A 413 -5.73 -9.56 18.72
C ARG A 413 -6.80 -10.38 19.41
N THR A 414 -7.11 -10.09 20.66
CA THR A 414 -8.23 -10.74 21.38
C THR A 414 -9.59 -10.18 20.98
N LEU A 415 -9.64 -9.07 20.23
CA LEU A 415 -10.89 -8.47 19.82
C LEU A 415 -11.60 -9.33 18.75
N PRO A 416 -12.94 -9.44 18.78
CA PRO A 416 -13.70 -10.25 17.81
C PRO A 416 -13.49 -9.84 16.35
N GLN A 417 -13.23 -8.56 16.09
CA GLN A 417 -12.96 -8.07 14.74
C GLN A 417 -11.56 -8.41 14.20
N ASN A 418 -10.71 -9.09 14.97
CA ASN A 418 -9.37 -9.47 14.53
C ASN A 418 -9.44 -10.59 13.49
N TYR A 419 -8.69 -10.42 12.40
CA TYR A 419 -8.54 -11.42 11.37
C TYR A 419 -7.13 -11.43 10.75
N HIS A 420 -6.79 -12.55 10.13
CA HIS A 420 -5.57 -12.73 9.34
C HIS A 420 -5.92 -12.74 7.86
N LEU A 421 -5.03 -12.16 7.04
CA LEU A 421 -5.21 -12.16 5.59
C LEU A 421 -4.77 -13.49 4.97
N LEU A 422 -5.61 -14.02 4.08
CA LEU A 422 -5.34 -15.23 3.30
C LEU A 422 -5.05 -16.43 4.21
N GLU A 423 -5.89 -16.61 5.23
CA GLU A 423 -5.68 -17.65 6.25
C GLU A 423 -5.82 -19.05 5.66
N TYR A 424 -6.62 -19.22 4.61
CA TYR A 424 -6.71 -20.42 3.79
C TYR A 424 -5.38 -20.90 3.18
N LEU A 425 -4.34 -20.06 3.11
CA LEU A 425 -3.00 -20.45 2.65
C LEU A 425 -2.08 -20.98 3.78
N ASN A 426 -2.58 -21.03 5.01
CA ASN A 426 -1.82 -21.43 6.20
C ASN A 426 -0.50 -20.66 6.37
N LEU A 427 -0.50 -19.34 6.12
CA LEU A 427 0.72 -18.52 6.18
C LEU A 427 1.16 -18.20 7.62
N GLN A 428 0.25 -18.30 8.59
CA GLN A 428 0.48 -17.92 9.99
C GLN A 428 1.11 -16.52 10.10
N THR A 429 0.35 -15.48 9.74
CA THR A 429 0.88 -14.12 9.65
C THR A 429 1.12 -13.49 11.02
N ARG A 430 2.26 -12.80 11.16
CA ARG A 430 2.59 -11.98 12.32
C ARG A 430 2.00 -10.58 12.27
N THR A 431 1.41 -10.17 11.16
CA THR A 431 0.49 -9.02 11.12
C THR A 431 -0.94 -9.54 11.08
N ALA A 432 -1.80 -8.93 11.90
CA ALA A 432 -3.23 -9.13 11.90
C ALA A 432 -3.94 -7.78 11.66
N TYR A 433 -5.19 -7.83 11.23
CA TYR A 433 -6.00 -6.66 10.93
C TYR A 433 -7.26 -6.67 11.79
N LEU A 434 -7.74 -5.48 12.16
CA LEU A 434 -9.07 -5.33 12.74
C LEU A 434 -10.02 -4.89 11.63
N ALA A 435 -11.11 -5.61 11.46
CA ALA A 435 -12.16 -5.28 10.52
C ALA A 435 -12.75 -3.89 10.82
N ARG A 436 -13.16 -3.19 9.77
CA ARG A 436 -13.68 -1.82 9.88
C ARG A 436 -15.19 -1.84 10.14
N ILE A 437 -15.61 -1.04 11.12
CA ILE A 437 -17.01 -0.99 11.54
C ILE A 437 -17.57 0.39 11.17
N ARG A 438 -18.51 0.42 10.24
CA ARG A 438 -19.20 1.65 9.83
C ARG A 438 -20.45 1.88 10.65
N ASN A 439 -20.78 3.15 10.88
CA ASN A 439 -21.99 3.54 11.60
C ASN A 439 -22.92 4.37 10.70
N PRO A 440 -23.58 3.74 9.70
CA PRO A 440 -24.51 4.46 8.84
C PRO A 440 -25.72 4.95 9.63
N ASN A 441 -26.22 6.14 9.31
CA ASN A 441 -27.48 6.62 9.85
C ASN A 441 -28.65 6.00 9.05
N PRO A 442 -29.54 5.20 9.65
CA PRO A 442 -30.63 4.53 8.92
C PRO A 442 -31.58 5.47 8.17
N LYS A 443 -31.62 6.76 8.56
CA LYS A 443 -32.47 7.77 7.91
C LYS A 443 -31.87 8.35 6.63
N MET A 444 -30.59 8.11 6.35
CA MET A 444 -29.92 8.64 5.16
C MET A 444 -30.24 7.80 3.92
N PRO A 445 -30.48 8.44 2.75
CA PRO A 445 -30.55 7.72 1.49
C PRO A 445 -29.28 6.89 1.28
N GLY A 446 -29.44 5.62 0.89
CA GLY A 446 -28.30 4.73 0.65
C GLY A 446 -27.64 4.16 1.91
N ALA A 447 -28.16 4.41 3.12
CA ALA A 447 -27.62 3.82 4.36
C ALA A 447 -27.53 2.29 4.32
N GLY A 448 -28.49 1.63 3.67
CA GLY A 448 -28.48 0.18 3.46
C GLY A 448 -27.43 -0.35 2.48
N ARG A 449 -26.63 0.53 1.85
CA ARG A 449 -25.51 0.18 0.97
C ARG A 449 -24.15 0.25 1.68
N VAL A 450 -24.09 0.88 2.85
CA VAL A 450 -22.85 1.15 3.57
C VAL A 450 -22.35 -0.09 4.30
N GLY A 451 -21.04 -0.38 4.20
CA GLY A 451 -20.40 -1.48 4.92
C GLY A 451 -20.75 -2.86 4.37
N LYS A 452 -21.23 -2.94 3.12
CA LYS A 452 -21.64 -4.19 2.44
C LYS A 452 -20.59 -4.72 1.45
N ILE A 453 -19.33 -4.40 1.72
CA ILE A 453 -18.23 -4.59 0.78
C ILE A 453 -17.94 -6.06 0.44
N ASN A 454 -18.25 -6.99 1.35
CA ASN A 454 -18.02 -8.43 1.16
C ASN A 454 -19.30 -9.27 1.27
N VAL A 455 -20.46 -8.66 1.06
CA VAL A 455 -21.72 -9.40 1.13
C VAL A 455 -21.93 -10.05 -0.22
N ASP A 456 -21.68 -11.35 -0.31
CA ASP A 456 -22.21 -12.13 -1.42
C ASP A 456 -23.74 -11.92 -1.44
N GLU A 457 -24.29 -11.48 -2.58
CA GLU A 457 -25.76 -11.35 -2.77
C GLU A 457 -26.49 -12.68 -2.52
N GLN A 458 -25.75 -13.78 -2.47
CA GLN A 458 -26.21 -15.08 -2.01
C GLN A 458 -25.95 -15.20 -0.51
N GLY A 459 -26.76 -14.50 0.29
CA GLY A 459 -27.15 -15.11 1.54
C GLY A 459 -27.61 -16.54 1.20
N ASP A 460 -26.95 -17.54 1.78
CA ASP A 460 -27.34 -18.96 1.76
C ASP A 460 -26.62 -19.95 0.81
N GLN A 461 -25.47 -19.61 0.20
CA GLN A 461 -24.60 -20.66 -0.36
C GLN A 461 -23.20 -20.65 0.26
N ARG A 462 -23.09 -21.41 1.36
CA ARG A 462 -21.81 -21.95 1.85
C ARG A 462 -21.08 -22.52 0.64
N HIS A 463 -19.91 -21.99 0.31
CA HIS A 463 -19.04 -22.59 -0.70
C HIS A 463 -18.42 -23.86 -0.10
N GLY A 464 -19.22 -24.91 0.02
CA GLY A 464 -18.83 -26.13 0.72
C GLY A 464 -19.99 -27.07 1.00
N LEU A 465 -20.71 -27.52 -0.03
CA LEU A 465 -21.26 -28.86 0.07
C LEU A 465 -20.12 -29.81 -0.30
N PRO A 466 -19.73 -30.75 0.58
CA PRO A 466 -18.87 -31.85 0.15
C PRO A 466 -19.62 -32.57 -0.98
N HIS A 467 -18.87 -33.02 -1.99
CA HIS A 467 -19.38 -34.01 -2.92
C HIS A 467 -19.85 -35.22 -2.10
N ALA A 468 -21.13 -35.23 -1.73
CA ALA A 468 -21.79 -36.39 -1.18
C ALA A 468 -21.73 -37.45 -2.27
N GLU A 469 -20.95 -38.47 -2.00
CA GLU A 469 -20.87 -39.72 -2.75
C GLU A 469 -22.30 -40.26 -2.94
N ASN A 470 -22.88 -40.00 -4.11
CA ASN A 470 -23.96 -40.83 -4.64
C ASN A 470 -23.32 -42.08 -5.26
N GLU A 471 -22.64 -42.88 -4.44
CA GLU A 471 -22.42 -44.29 -4.75
C GLU A 471 -23.49 -45.09 -4.02
N THR A 472 -24.65 -45.22 -4.67
CA THR A 472 -25.57 -46.31 -4.38
C THR A 472 -24.84 -47.64 -4.59
N PRO A 473 -24.78 -48.55 -3.61
CA PRO A 473 -24.32 -49.90 -3.87
C PRO A 473 -25.41 -50.62 -4.67
N GLY A 474 -25.21 -50.68 -5.99
CA GLY A 474 -25.96 -51.56 -6.87
C GLY A 474 -25.66 -53.01 -6.50
N GLY A 475 -26.58 -53.64 -5.77
CA GLY A 475 -26.62 -55.09 -5.64
C GLY A 475 -27.06 -55.74 -6.97
N ASN A 476 -26.33 -56.80 -7.33
CA ASN A 476 -26.74 -58.01 -8.08
C ASN A 476 -25.79 -58.35 -9.24
N ALA A 477 -24.84 -59.24 -8.97
CA ALA A 477 -24.71 -60.58 -9.56
C ALA A 477 -23.50 -61.29 -8.95
#